data_AF-A0A2W6EJJ2-F1
#
_entry.id   AF-A0A2W6EJJ2-F1
#
_cell.length_a   1.000
_cell.length_b   1.000
_cell.length_c   1.000
_cell.angle_alpha   90.00
_cell.angle_beta   90.00
_cell.angle_gamma   90.00
#
_symmetry.space_group_name_H-M   'P 1'
#
loop_
_entity.id
_entity.type
_entity.pdbx_description
1 polymer ?
#
loop_
_entity_poly.entity_id
_entity_poly.type
_entity_poly.pdbx_seq_one_letter_code
_entity_poly.pdbx_strand_id
1 'polypeptide(L)'
;MTERALSLLEQPPQAPRPGETGTLPAPEGWPDRPAPAAYHGLAGEIVQAIAPHTEADPVAILSQLLVAFGAAVGRGAWFSVEATRHHPNEFLVLVGESSRARKGSSWDHVRRLIVAADPGITGRVLTGLSSGEGLIWAVRDPQGQDPGATDRRLLVIEPEFASVLKATSRE
;
A
#
# COMPACT_ATOMS: atom_id res chain seq x y z
N MET A 1 30.22 -52.51 2.26
CA MET A 1 29.24 -51.52 2.76
C MET A 1 29.85 -50.16 2.55
N THR A 2 29.40 -49.45 1.52
CA THR A 2 30.09 -48.31 0.93
C THR A 2 29.70 -47.03 1.67
N GLU A 3 30.64 -46.40 2.37
CA GLU A 3 30.51 -45.05 2.90
C GLU A 3 30.37 -44.06 1.73
N ARG A 4 29.27 -43.31 1.72
CA ARG A 4 29.02 -42.24 0.75
C ARG A 4 29.72 -40.98 1.27
N ALA A 5 30.80 -40.58 0.60
CA ALA A 5 31.42 -39.29 0.83
C ALA A 5 30.43 -38.16 0.45
N LEU A 6 30.07 -37.33 1.42
CA LEU A 6 29.32 -36.09 1.19
C LEU A 6 30.18 -35.17 0.31
N SER A 7 29.65 -34.84 -0.87
CA SER A 7 30.30 -33.95 -1.83
C SER A 7 30.27 -32.52 -1.33
N LEU A 8 31.41 -31.82 -1.35
CA LEU A 8 31.55 -30.39 -1.06
C LEU A 8 30.75 -29.47 -2.02
N LEU A 9 30.03 -30.05 -2.99
CA LEU A 9 29.15 -29.37 -3.94
C LEU A 9 27.66 -29.46 -3.58
N GLU A 10 27.27 -30.18 -2.52
CA GLU A 10 25.90 -30.09 -2.01
C GLU A 10 25.75 -28.78 -1.24
N GLN A 11 25.10 -27.80 -1.88
CA GLN A 11 24.67 -26.59 -1.17
C GLN A 11 23.75 -27.01 -0.02
N PRO A 12 23.98 -26.51 1.21
CA PRO A 12 23.07 -26.77 2.31
C PRO A 12 21.66 -26.31 1.91
N PRO A 13 20.60 -26.96 2.42
CA PRO A 13 19.23 -26.51 2.19
C PRO A 13 19.16 -25.02 2.47
N GLN A 14 18.64 -24.27 1.49
CA GLN A 14 18.56 -22.82 1.51
C GLN A 14 17.94 -22.40 2.84
N ALA A 15 18.68 -21.62 3.64
CA ALA A 15 18.18 -21.15 4.92
C ALA A 15 16.81 -20.46 4.70
N PRO A 16 15.83 -20.69 5.59
CA PRO A 16 14.52 -20.04 5.49
C PRO A 16 14.74 -18.53 5.36
N ARG A 17 14.06 -17.91 4.38
CA ARG A 17 14.18 -16.45 4.19
C ARG A 17 13.69 -15.76 5.47
N PRO A 18 14.27 -14.62 5.88
CA PRO A 18 13.79 -13.89 7.04
C PRO A 18 12.28 -13.62 6.90
N GLY A 19 11.46 -14.24 7.76
CA GLY A 19 9.99 -14.17 7.72
C GLY A 19 9.22 -15.48 7.85
N GLU A 20 9.87 -16.66 7.86
CA GLU A 20 9.16 -17.95 7.95
C GLU A 20 8.78 -18.40 9.38
N THR A 21 9.35 -17.79 10.42
CA THR A 21 9.08 -18.17 11.82
C THR A 21 7.90 -17.39 12.39
N GLY A 22 6.67 -17.89 12.16
CA GLY A 22 5.51 -17.48 12.96
C GLY A 22 4.17 -17.28 12.24
N THR A 23 4.01 -17.74 11.00
CA THR A 23 2.71 -17.66 10.31
C THR A 23 1.82 -18.85 10.66
N LEU A 24 0.60 -18.57 11.14
CA LEU A 24 -0.48 -19.56 11.14
C LEU A 24 -0.65 -20.10 9.71
N PRO A 25 -1.00 -21.38 9.53
CA PRO A 25 -1.27 -21.93 8.20
C PRO A 25 -2.36 -21.09 7.54
N ALA A 26 -2.12 -20.70 6.30
CA ALA A 26 -3.10 -19.95 5.53
C ALA A 26 -4.41 -20.78 5.44
N PRO A 27 -5.59 -20.15 5.56
CA PRO A 27 -6.85 -20.85 5.40
C PRO A 27 -6.91 -21.61 4.07
N GLU A 28 -7.68 -22.69 4.02
CA GLU A 28 -7.91 -23.43 2.78
C GLU A 28 -8.49 -22.50 1.70
N GLY A 29 -7.86 -22.49 0.52
CA GLY A 29 -8.22 -21.59 -0.58
C GLY A 29 -7.63 -20.16 -0.49
N TRP A 30 -6.73 -19.89 0.47
CA TRP A 30 -5.98 -18.64 0.47
C TRP A 30 -5.05 -18.57 -0.76
N PRO A 31 -5.01 -17.44 -1.48
CA PRO A 31 -4.19 -17.32 -2.67
C PRO A 31 -2.69 -17.42 -2.36
N ASP A 32 -1.93 -17.95 -3.32
CA ASP A 32 -0.48 -17.92 -3.27
C ASP A 32 0.04 -16.49 -3.20
N ARG A 33 1.22 -16.33 -2.59
CA ARG A 33 1.92 -15.04 -2.60
C ARG A 33 2.12 -14.56 -4.04
N PRO A 34 2.03 -13.24 -4.31
CA PRO A 34 2.28 -12.72 -5.64
C PRO A 34 3.62 -13.17 -6.20
N ALA A 35 3.62 -13.57 -7.46
CA ALA A 35 4.84 -13.95 -8.17
C ALA A 35 5.86 -12.79 -8.17
N PRO A 36 7.16 -13.06 -8.31
CA PRO A 36 8.19 -12.01 -8.37
C PRO A 36 7.92 -10.90 -9.39
N ALA A 37 7.21 -11.22 -10.47
CA ALA A 37 6.80 -10.27 -11.50
C ALA A 37 5.90 -9.12 -10.97
N ALA A 38 5.22 -9.29 -9.83
CA ALA A 38 4.46 -8.22 -9.19
C ALA A 38 5.38 -7.10 -8.62
N TYR A 39 6.62 -7.45 -8.30
CA TYR A 39 7.63 -6.52 -7.77
C TYR A 39 8.55 -6.04 -8.90
N HIS A 40 7.95 -5.44 -9.93
CA HIS A 40 8.66 -4.99 -11.12
C HIS A 40 9.04 -3.50 -11.06
N GLY A 41 10.21 -3.17 -11.63
CA GLY A 41 10.70 -1.80 -11.76
C GLY A 41 10.90 -1.08 -10.42
N LEU A 42 10.78 0.25 -10.44
CA LEU A 42 11.04 1.08 -9.25
C LEU A 42 10.20 0.69 -8.03
N ALA A 43 8.92 0.33 -8.22
CA ALA A 43 8.07 -0.11 -7.11
C ALA A 43 8.61 -1.39 -6.46
N GLY A 44 9.07 -2.34 -7.28
CA GLY A 44 9.74 -3.55 -6.81
C GLY A 44 11.05 -3.28 -6.09
N GLU A 45 11.90 -2.42 -6.66
CA GLU A 45 13.18 -2.02 -6.07
C GLU A 45 13.00 -1.35 -4.70
N ILE A 46 12.00 -0.48 -4.57
CA ILE A 46 11.65 0.16 -3.29
C ILE A 46 11.25 -0.91 -2.25
N VAL A 47 10.38 -1.84 -2.61
CA VAL A 47 9.94 -2.91 -1.70
C VAL A 47 11.12 -3.78 -1.29
N GLN A 48 11.98 -4.17 -2.22
CA GLN A 48 13.17 -4.97 -1.94
C GLN A 48 14.18 -4.25 -1.04
N ALA A 49 14.26 -2.92 -1.11
CA ALA A 49 15.11 -2.13 -0.22
C ALA A 49 14.52 -1.99 1.20
N ILE A 50 13.19 -1.94 1.33
CA ILE A 50 12.50 -1.77 2.62
C ILE A 50 12.35 -3.11 3.35
N ALA A 51 11.91 -4.16 2.65
CA ALA A 51 11.49 -5.43 3.25
C ALA A 51 12.50 -6.08 4.20
N PRO A 52 13.83 -6.07 3.94
CA PRO A 52 14.81 -6.65 4.87
C PRO A 52 14.91 -5.92 6.23
N HIS A 53 14.38 -4.71 6.32
CA HIS A 53 14.53 -3.82 7.48
C HIS A 53 13.21 -3.59 8.23
N THR A 54 12.18 -4.38 7.95
CA THR A 54 10.86 -4.25 8.57
C THR A 54 10.17 -5.61 8.70
N GLU A 55 9.33 -5.77 9.71
CA GLU A 55 8.46 -6.96 9.86
C GLU A 55 7.18 -6.86 9.02
N ALA A 56 7.01 -5.75 8.28
CA ALA A 56 5.85 -5.53 7.46
C ALA A 56 5.84 -6.42 6.21
N ASP A 57 4.66 -6.89 5.80
CA ASP A 57 4.52 -7.72 4.61
C ASP A 57 4.89 -6.93 3.33
N PRO A 58 5.77 -7.46 2.46
CA PRO A 58 6.13 -6.83 1.18
C PRO A 58 4.94 -6.47 0.29
N VAL A 59 3.86 -7.27 0.31
CA VAL A 59 2.62 -7.01 -0.43
C VAL A 59 1.90 -5.78 0.11
N ALA A 60 1.93 -5.58 1.43
CA ALA A 60 1.33 -4.41 2.07
C ALA A 60 2.09 -3.13 1.68
N ILE A 61 3.44 -3.18 1.69
CA ILE A 61 4.29 -2.07 1.26
C ILE A 61 4.02 -1.73 -0.22
N LEU A 62 4.03 -2.74 -1.10
CA LEU A 62 3.78 -2.54 -2.54
C LEU A 62 2.40 -1.91 -2.78
N SER A 63 1.35 -2.51 -2.20
CA SER A 63 -0.03 -2.06 -2.41
C SER A 63 -0.23 -0.62 -1.91
N GLN A 64 0.29 -0.29 -0.74
CA GLN A 64 0.20 1.07 -0.19
C GLN A 64 1.01 2.06 -1.03
N LEU A 65 2.19 1.66 -1.52
CA LEU A 65 3.02 2.49 -2.40
C LEU A 65 2.27 2.86 -3.69
N LEU A 66 1.61 1.89 -4.33
CA LEU A 66 0.86 2.12 -5.56
C LEU A 66 -0.29 3.11 -5.35
N VAL A 67 -1.09 2.94 -4.31
CA VAL A 67 -2.19 3.85 -3.95
C VAL A 67 -1.66 5.25 -3.62
N ALA A 68 -0.61 5.33 -2.80
CA ALA A 68 -0.04 6.61 -2.41
C ALA A 68 0.59 7.35 -3.60
N PHE A 69 1.22 6.61 -4.52
CA PHE A 69 1.73 7.15 -5.77
C PHE A 69 0.61 7.69 -6.67
N GLY A 70 -0.49 6.94 -6.83
CA GLY A 70 -1.66 7.39 -7.60
C GLY A 70 -2.24 8.70 -7.07
N ALA A 71 -2.41 8.80 -5.74
CA ALA A 71 -2.83 10.04 -5.10
C ALA A 71 -1.81 11.19 -5.31
N ALA A 72 -0.50 10.91 -5.21
CA ALA A 72 0.55 11.92 -5.34
C ALA A 72 0.69 12.47 -6.76
N VAL A 73 0.54 11.63 -7.79
CA VAL A 73 0.59 12.07 -9.20
C VAL A 73 -0.73 12.71 -9.65
N GLY A 74 -1.84 12.36 -8.99
CA GLY A 74 -3.16 12.87 -9.29
C GLY A 74 -3.57 12.66 -10.75
N ARG A 75 -4.20 13.67 -11.35
CA ARG A 75 -4.66 13.59 -12.75
C ARG A 75 -3.56 13.91 -13.78
N GLY A 76 -2.32 14.14 -13.34
CA GLY A 76 -1.19 14.45 -14.23
C GLY A 76 -0.68 13.26 -15.02
N ALA A 77 -0.82 12.04 -14.48
CA ALA A 77 -0.50 10.80 -15.19
C ALA A 77 -1.79 10.07 -15.59
N TRP A 78 -1.76 9.46 -16.79
CA TRP A 78 -2.84 8.63 -17.31
C TRP A 78 -2.33 7.74 -18.43
N PHE A 79 -3.08 6.68 -18.70
CA PHE A 79 -2.94 5.88 -19.92
C PHE A 79 -4.30 5.72 -20.59
N SER A 80 -4.30 5.48 -21.89
CA SER A 80 -5.53 5.21 -22.64
C SER A 80 -5.77 3.71 -22.74
N VAL A 81 -7.01 3.31 -22.43
CA VAL A 81 -7.56 2.00 -22.83
C VAL A 81 -8.65 2.31 -23.84
N GLU A 82 -8.41 1.95 -25.10
CA GLU A 82 -9.24 2.36 -26.23
C GLU A 82 -9.43 3.88 -26.25
N ALA A 83 -10.67 4.38 -26.12
CA ALA A 83 -10.99 5.80 -26.09
C ALA A 83 -11.02 6.41 -24.66
N THR A 84 -10.84 5.60 -23.62
CA THR A 84 -11.00 6.03 -22.22
C THR A 84 -9.65 6.35 -21.58
N ARG A 85 -9.56 7.49 -20.89
CA ARG A 85 -8.39 7.84 -20.07
C ARG A 85 -8.52 7.25 -18.68
N HIS A 86 -7.55 6.45 -18.28
CA HIS A 86 -7.44 5.87 -16.96
C HIS A 86 -6.36 6.60 -16.17
N HIS A 87 -6.77 7.17 -15.04
CA HIS A 87 -5.88 7.75 -14.04
C HIS A 87 -5.61 6.75 -12.93
N PRO A 88 -4.47 6.83 -12.25
CA PRO A 88 -4.22 6.03 -11.07
C PRO A 88 -5.07 6.56 -9.91
N ASN A 89 -6.20 5.89 -9.69
CA ASN A 89 -7.16 6.20 -8.64
C ASN A 89 -7.56 4.90 -7.94
N GLU A 90 -6.65 4.41 -7.11
CA GLU A 90 -6.74 3.12 -6.46
C GLU A 90 -7.32 3.21 -5.05
N PHE A 91 -8.05 2.15 -4.66
CA PHE A 91 -8.55 1.96 -3.30
C PHE A 91 -7.98 0.68 -2.74
N LEU A 92 -7.57 0.71 -1.46
CA LEU A 92 -6.97 -0.44 -0.79
C LEU A 92 -7.56 -0.57 0.62
N VAL A 93 -7.95 -1.80 0.95
CA VAL A 93 -8.26 -2.20 2.33
C VAL A 93 -7.26 -3.28 2.72
N LEU A 94 -6.43 -2.99 3.74
CA LEU A 94 -5.54 -3.97 4.35
C LEU A 94 -6.18 -4.54 5.61
N VAL A 95 -6.50 -5.82 5.58
CA VAL A 95 -7.08 -6.55 6.71
C VAL A 95 -6.02 -7.46 7.32
N GLY A 96 -5.95 -7.47 8.64
CA GLY A 96 -5.09 -8.37 9.39
C GLY A 96 -5.26 -8.13 10.88
N GLU A 97 -4.85 -9.11 11.70
CA GLU A 97 -4.98 -9.02 13.16
C GLU A 97 -4.38 -7.72 13.70
N SER A 98 -5.12 -7.08 14.61
CA SER A 98 -4.68 -5.84 15.26
C SER A 98 -3.35 -6.07 15.98
N SER A 99 -2.49 -5.06 15.93
CA SER A 99 -1.14 -5.07 16.53
C SER A 99 -0.14 -6.12 16.01
N ARG A 100 -0.57 -7.15 15.25
CA ARG A 100 0.30 -8.18 14.69
C ARG A 100 0.58 -8.03 13.20
N ALA A 101 -0.40 -7.57 12.43
CA ALA A 101 -0.28 -7.50 10.97
C ALA A 101 0.59 -6.34 10.43
N ARG A 102 1.26 -5.56 11.31
CA ARG A 102 2.20 -4.48 10.98
C ARG A 102 1.73 -3.46 9.91
N LYS A 103 0.41 -3.28 9.78
CA LYS A 103 -0.24 -2.36 8.81
C LYS A 103 0.19 -0.90 8.96
N GLY A 104 0.40 -0.46 10.21
CA GLY A 104 0.92 0.88 10.50
C GLY A 104 2.38 1.01 10.07
N SER A 105 3.19 0.00 10.36
CA SER A 105 4.61 -0.01 9.99
C SER A 105 4.83 0.01 8.47
N SER A 106 4.05 -0.77 7.69
CA SER A 106 4.12 -0.69 6.22
C SER A 106 3.78 0.72 5.72
N TRP A 107 2.75 1.35 6.30
CA TRP A 107 2.34 2.70 5.94
C TRP A 107 3.41 3.74 6.25
N ASP A 108 4.04 3.67 7.43
CA ASP A 108 5.06 4.64 7.84
C ASP A 108 6.25 4.71 6.87
N HIS A 109 6.68 3.56 6.35
CA HIS A 109 7.73 3.51 5.33
C HIS A 109 7.29 4.17 4.01
N VAL A 110 6.08 3.87 3.54
CA VAL A 110 5.54 4.47 2.30
C VAL A 110 5.31 5.97 2.45
N ARG A 111 4.72 6.39 3.58
CA ARG A 111 4.48 7.80 3.89
C ARG A 111 5.77 8.59 3.90
N ARG A 112 6.82 8.06 4.56
CA ARG A 112 8.14 8.69 4.59
C ARG A 112 8.69 8.91 3.17
N LEU A 113 8.55 7.92 2.29
CA LEU A 113 9.03 8.00 0.92
C LEU A 113 8.25 9.03 0.09
N ILE A 114 6.92 8.97 0.12
CA ILE A 114 6.06 9.86 -0.69
C ILE A 114 6.19 11.31 -0.23
N VAL A 115 6.25 11.58 1.07
CA VAL A 115 6.45 12.94 1.61
C VAL A 115 7.84 13.48 1.28
N ALA A 116 8.87 12.62 1.27
CA ALA A 116 10.20 13.04 0.86
C ALA A 116 10.28 13.38 -0.64
N ALA A 117 9.55 12.65 -1.48
CA ALA A 117 9.48 12.90 -2.92
C ALA A 117 8.62 14.13 -3.27
N ASP A 118 7.52 14.34 -2.56
CA ASP A 118 6.64 15.50 -2.71
C ASP A 118 6.19 16.01 -1.34
N PRO A 119 6.87 17.02 -0.76
CA PRO A 119 6.46 17.59 0.52
C PRO A 119 5.04 18.17 0.52
N GLY A 120 4.56 18.65 -0.64
CA GLY A 120 3.23 19.25 -0.80
C GLY A 120 2.08 18.29 -0.55
N ILE A 121 2.30 16.98 -0.75
CA ILE A 121 1.30 15.95 -0.50
C ILE A 121 0.95 15.81 0.99
N THR A 122 1.81 16.29 1.91
CA THR A 122 1.61 16.12 3.36
C THR A 122 0.27 16.68 3.82
N GLY A 123 -0.12 17.84 3.31
CA GLY A 123 -1.42 18.47 3.63
C GLY A 123 -2.62 17.81 2.93
N ARG A 124 -2.36 16.82 2.07
CA ARG A 124 -3.34 16.09 1.27
C ARG A 124 -3.43 14.61 1.64
N VAL A 125 -2.74 14.19 2.70
CA VAL A 125 -2.95 12.90 3.37
C VAL A 125 -3.88 13.14 4.56
N LEU A 126 -5.14 12.73 4.43
CA LEU A 126 -6.16 12.91 5.47
C LEU A 126 -6.47 11.61 6.19
N THR A 127 -6.94 11.73 7.42
CA THR A 127 -7.42 10.63 8.27
C THR A 127 -8.69 11.08 8.99
N GLY A 128 -9.55 10.14 9.38
CA GLY A 128 -10.70 10.42 10.21
C GLY A 128 -11.82 11.13 9.44
N LEU A 129 -12.12 10.69 8.22
CA LEU A 129 -13.34 11.09 7.52
C LEU A 129 -14.55 10.64 8.35
N SER A 130 -15.13 11.60 9.06
CA SER A 130 -16.32 11.42 9.90
C SER A 130 -17.63 11.45 9.10
N SER A 131 -17.60 11.94 7.85
CA SER A 131 -18.75 12.02 6.93
C SER A 131 -18.30 12.13 5.45
N GLY A 132 -19.22 11.87 4.52
CA GLY A 132 -19.00 12.09 3.08
C GLY A 132 -18.79 13.58 2.73
N GLU A 133 -19.38 14.50 3.50
CA GLU A 133 -19.18 15.94 3.32
C GLU A 133 -17.73 16.37 3.50
N GLY A 134 -16.98 15.73 4.41
CA GLY A 134 -15.56 16.00 4.62
C GLY A 134 -14.72 15.67 3.39
N LEU A 135 -15.06 14.59 2.68
CA LEU A 135 -14.43 14.23 1.41
C LEU A 135 -14.71 15.26 0.33
N ILE A 136 -15.98 15.65 0.16
CA ILE A 136 -16.41 16.66 -0.82
C ILE A 136 -15.67 17.97 -0.55
N TRP A 137 -15.66 18.42 0.71
CA TRP A 137 -14.99 19.64 1.11
C TRP A 137 -13.50 19.64 0.73
N ALA A 138 -12.82 18.51 0.89
CA ALA A 138 -11.39 18.38 0.59
C ALA A 138 -11.06 18.53 -0.91
N VAL A 139 -12.00 18.26 -1.82
CA VAL A 139 -11.78 18.29 -3.29
C VAL A 139 -12.68 19.28 -4.03
N ARG A 140 -13.43 20.11 -3.30
CA ARG A 140 -14.47 21.00 -3.83
C ARG A 140 -13.95 21.97 -4.90
N ASP A 141 -14.85 22.29 -5.82
CA ASP A 141 -14.66 23.34 -6.82
C ASP A 141 -14.75 24.75 -6.20
N PRO A 142 -14.14 25.78 -6.82
CA PRO A 142 -14.36 27.16 -6.44
C PRO A 142 -15.84 27.55 -6.59
N GLN A 143 -16.38 28.27 -5.61
CA GLN A 143 -17.76 28.78 -5.65
C GLN A 143 -17.87 30.15 -4.99
N GLY A 144 -18.27 31.17 -5.76
CA GLY A 144 -18.40 32.54 -5.27
C GLY A 144 -17.06 33.09 -4.77
N GLN A 145 -16.98 33.38 -3.47
CA GLN A 145 -15.74 33.85 -2.81
C GLN A 145 -14.85 32.70 -2.30
N ASP A 146 -15.33 31.45 -2.31
CA ASP A 146 -14.52 30.28 -1.94
C ASP A 146 -13.61 29.89 -3.11
N PRO A 147 -12.27 29.94 -2.95
CA PRO A 147 -11.35 29.52 -4.01
C PRO A 147 -11.36 28.00 -4.26
N GLY A 148 -12.04 27.22 -3.43
CA GLY A 148 -12.09 25.76 -3.52
C GLY A 148 -10.76 25.10 -3.12
N ALA A 149 -10.63 23.81 -3.45
CA ALA A 149 -9.39 23.07 -3.22
C ALA A 149 -8.34 23.44 -4.29
N THR A 150 -7.26 24.10 -3.86
CA THR A 150 -6.13 24.50 -4.73
C THR A 150 -5.31 23.31 -5.21
N ASP A 151 -5.20 22.27 -4.37
CA ASP A 151 -4.68 20.96 -4.72
C ASP A 151 -5.78 19.92 -4.50
N ARG A 152 -6.15 19.19 -5.55
CA ARG A 152 -7.22 18.18 -5.52
C ARG A 152 -6.69 16.76 -5.35
N ARG A 153 -5.38 16.58 -5.29
CA ARG A 153 -4.80 15.31 -4.89
C ARG A 153 -5.28 15.00 -3.48
N LEU A 154 -5.61 13.74 -3.21
CA LEU A 154 -6.11 13.35 -1.91
C LEU A 154 -5.80 11.89 -1.67
N LEU A 155 -5.14 11.61 -0.56
CA LEU A 155 -4.99 10.27 -0.02
C LEU A 155 -5.71 10.22 1.32
N VAL A 156 -6.68 9.33 1.44
CA VAL A 156 -7.41 9.12 2.69
C VAL A 156 -6.92 7.83 3.32
N ILE A 157 -6.50 7.89 4.59
CA ILE A 157 -6.06 6.75 5.36
C ILE A 157 -6.99 6.58 6.56
N GLU A 158 -7.71 5.46 6.59
CA GLU A 158 -8.60 5.10 7.69
C GLU A 158 -8.08 3.86 8.41
N PRO A 159 -7.57 3.98 9.65
CA PRO A 159 -7.11 2.83 10.43
C PRO A 159 -8.23 1.82 10.72
N GLU A 160 -9.49 2.30 10.77
CA GLU A 160 -10.67 1.50 11.08
C GLU A 160 -11.74 1.65 9.99
N PHE A 161 -11.65 0.82 8.95
CA PHE A 161 -12.62 0.83 7.85
C PHE A 161 -14.08 0.61 8.30
N ALA A 162 -14.29 -0.16 9.37
CA ALA A 162 -15.64 -0.39 9.93
C ALA A 162 -16.32 0.92 10.39
N SER A 163 -15.56 1.90 10.86
CA SER A 163 -16.08 3.21 11.28
C SER A 163 -16.59 4.01 10.08
N VAL A 164 -15.91 3.91 8.93
CA VAL A 164 -16.35 4.50 7.65
C VAL A 164 -17.68 3.87 7.21
N LEU A 165 -17.77 2.54 7.22
CA LEU A 165 -19.01 1.84 6.84
C LEU A 165 -20.19 2.25 7.73
N LYS A 166 -19.98 2.32 9.04
CA LYS A 166 -21.01 2.78 10.00
C LYS A 166 -21.45 4.22 9.76
N ALA A 167 -20.54 5.11 9.36
CA ALA A 167 -20.89 6.49 9.02
C ALA A 167 -21.75 6.56 7.74
N THR A 168 -21.42 5.72 6.76
CA THR A 168 -22.16 5.66 5.47
C THR A 168 -23.58 5.12 5.64
N SER A 169 -23.83 4.23 6.61
CA SER A 169 -25.18 3.68 6.89
C SER A 169 -26.08 4.59 7.72
N ARG A 170 -25.63 5.80 8.09
CA ARG A 170 -26.44 6.77 8.86
C ARG A 170 -27.25 7.73 7.99
N GLU A 171 -27.20 7.54 6.67
CA GLU A 171 -28.05 8.17 5.65
C GLU A 171 -29.01 7.12 5.07
#